data_AF-A0A1T5GEC0-F1
#
_entry.id   AF-A0A1T5GEC0-F1
#
_cell.length_a   1.000
_cell.length_b   1.000
_cell.length_c   1.000
_cell.angle_alpha   90.00
_cell.angle_beta   90.00
_cell.angle_gamma   90.00
#
_symmetry.space_group_name_H-M   'P 1'
#
loop_
_entity.id
_entity.type
_entity.pdbx_description
1 polymer ?
#
loop_
_entity_poly.entity_id
_entity_poly.type
_entity_poly.pdbx_seq_one_letter_code
_entity_poly.pdbx_strand_id
1 'polypeptide(L)'
;MDEHAAEGKLTALVTDYARSRAVAVSRGEETPGLAALLVGRYGRGIYDAADVLLGRPAAQRIVEILDREVMAIDPEWRRHDQDRWRARPADLTGGA
;
A
#
# COMPACT_ATOMS: atom_id res chain seq x y z
N MET A 1 -9.55 -22.78 9.83
CA MET A 1 -10.03 -21.48 9.31
C MET A 1 -10.27 -21.70 7.83
N ASP A 2 -11.41 -21.29 7.28
CA ASP A 2 -11.62 -21.35 5.84
C ASP A 2 -10.64 -20.38 5.18
N GLU A 3 -9.69 -20.91 4.40
CA GLU A 3 -8.62 -20.15 3.74
C GLU A 3 -9.18 -19.09 2.80
N HIS A 4 -10.28 -19.39 2.11
CA HIS A 4 -10.93 -18.44 1.20
C HIS A 4 -11.58 -17.29 1.96
N ALA A 5 -12.21 -17.59 3.11
CA ALA A 5 -12.74 -16.56 3.99
C ALA A 5 -11.63 -15.70 4.62
N ALA A 6 -10.46 -16.29 4.92
CA ALA A 6 -9.31 -15.57 5.44
C ALA A 6 -8.72 -14.62 4.39
N GLU A 7 -8.50 -15.10 3.16
CA GLU A 7 -8.04 -14.30 2.03
C GLU A 7 -8.98 -13.12 1.74
N GLY A 8 -10.29 -13.37 1.74
CA GLY A 8 -11.30 -12.33 1.54
C GLY A 8 -11.22 -11.22 2.59
N LYS A 9 -10.96 -11.56 3.86
CA LYS A 9 -10.78 -10.58 4.93
C LYS A 9 -9.49 -9.76 4.77
N LEU A 10 -8.38 -10.40 4.39
CA LEU A 10 -7.12 -9.72 4.15
C LEU A 10 -7.21 -8.76 2.95
N THR A 11 -7.91 -9.17 1.89
CA THR A 11 -8.25 -8.33 0.74
C THR A 11 -9.10 -7.12 1.13
N ALA A 12 -10.13 -7.33 1.95
CA ALA A 12 -10.99 -6.25 2.44
C ALA A 12 -10.20 -5.23 3.26
N LEU A 13 -9.26 -5.68 4.11
CA LEU A 13 -8.40 -4.79 4.89
C LEU A 13 -7.58 -3.84 4.00
N VAL A 14 -6.96 -4.35 2.92
CA VAL A 14 -6.20 -3.52 1.98
C VAL A 14 -7.12 -2.51 1.28
N THR A 15 -8.29 -2.97 0.82
CA THR A 15 -9.25 -2.14 0.08
C THR A 15 -9.84 -1.03 0.95
N ASP A 16 -10.22 -1.35 2.20
CA ASP A 16 -10.78 -0.38 3.14
C ASP A 16 -9.74 0.64 3.57
N TYR A 17 -8.50 0.20 3.79
CA TYR A 17 -7.41 1.12 4.11
C TYR A 17 -7.12 2.06 2.94
N ALA A 18 -7.05 1.55 1.70
CA ALA A 18 -6.88 2.37 0.50
C ALA A 18 -8.00 3.39 0.32
N ARG A 19 -9.26 2.96 0.49
CA ARG A 19 -10.42 3.87 0.46
C ARG A 19 -10.31 4.97 1.51
N SER A 20 -9.87 4.65 2.72
CA SER A 20 -9.69 5.65 3.78
C SER A 20 -8.67 6.72 3.39
N ARG A 21 -7.56 6.33 2.74
CA ARG A 21 -6.54 7.26 2.25
C ARG A 21 -7.03 8.08 1.06
N ALA A 22 -7.76 7.47 0.14
CA ALA A 22 -8.38 8.20 -0.97
C ALA A 22 -9.34 9.30 -0.48
N VAL A 23 -10.09 9.05 0.60
CA VAL A 23 -10.93 10.06 1.25
C VAL A 23 -10.08 11.16 1.92
N ALA A 24 -8.96 10.82 2.55
CA ALA A 24 -8.05 11.83 3.10
C ALA A 24 -7.49 12.74 2.00
N VAL A 25 -7.11 12.17 0.85
CA VAL A 25 -6.67 12.93 -0.34
C VAL A 25 -7.76 13.86 -0.86
N SER A 26 -9.01 13.37 -1.00
CA SER A 26 -10.10 14.20 -1.50
C SER A 26 -10.48 15.36 -0.56
N ARG A 27 -10.14 15.25 0.72
CA ARG A 27 -10.27 16.33 1.72
C ARG A 27 -9.07 17.27 1.78
N GLY A 28 -7.98 16.96 1.07
CA GLY A 28 -6.73 17.72 1.12
C GLY A 28 -5.89 17.46 2.38
N GLU A 29 -6.18 16.41 3.14
CA GLU A 29 -5.44 16.01 4.34
C GLU A 29 -4.12 15.30 3.99
N GLU A 30 -4.08 14.63 2.84
CA GLU A 30 -2.92 13.91 2.32
C GLU A 30 -2.67 14.25 0.84
N THR A 31 -1.42 14.15 0.40
CA THR A 31 -1.11 14.15 -1.04
C THR A 31 -1.33 12.74 -1.62
N PRO A 32 -1.64 12.60 -2.92
CA PRO A 32 -1.74 11.30 -3.57
C PRO A 32 -0.51 10.41 -3.34
N GLY A 33 0.69 10.96 -3.48
CA GLY A 33 1.93 10.21 -3.28
C GLY A 33 2.15 9.74 -1.84
N LEU A 34 1.76 10.53 -0.83
CA LEU A 34 1.81 10.11 0.57
C LEU A 34 0.80 8.98 0.83
N ALA A 35 -0.43 9.14 0.37
CA ALA A 35 -1.49 8.15 0.52
C ALA A 35 -1.10 6.81 -0.12
N ALA A 36 -0.63 6.84 -1.37
CA ALA A 36 -0.16 5.66 -2.10
C ALA A 36 1.01 4.96 -1.39
N LEU A 37 1.95 5.72 -0.83
CA LEU A 37 3.06 5.17 -0.02
C LEU A 37 2.54 4.43 1.21
N LEU A 38 1.62 5.03 1.97
CA LEU A 38 1.05 4.42 3.17
C LEU A 38 0.30 3.14 2.84
N VAL A 39 -0.51 3.15 1.77
CA VAL A 39 -1.21 1.96 1.29
C VAL A 39 -0.22 0.87 0.86
N GLY A 40 0.81 1.22 0.09
CA GLY A 40 1.86 0.29 -0.32
C GLY A 40 2.57 -0.38 0.86
N ARG A 41 2.91 0.40 1.91
CA ARG A 41 3.56 -0.13 3.13
C ARG A 41 2.63 -1.04 3.94
N TYR A 42 1.38 -0.63 4.12
CA TYR A 42 0.37 -1.42 4.80
C TYR A 42 0.12 -2.74 4.06
N GLY A 43 -0.14 -2.66 2.76
CA GLY A 43 -0.39 -3.81 1.90
C GLY A 43 0.78 -4.79 1.83
N ARG A 44 2.03 -4.31 1.91
CA ARG A 44 3.19 -5.20 2.00
C ARG A 44 3.18 -6.06 3.27
N GLY A 45 2.79 -5.49 4.41
CA GLY A 45 2.63 -6.26 5.65
C GLY A 45 1.50 -7.30 5.54
N ILE A 46 0.40 -6.97 4.87
CA ILE A 46 -0.69 -7.92 4.61
C ILE A 46 -0.24 -9.05 3.66
N TYR A 47 0.54 -8.73 2.63
CA TYR A 47 1.16 -9.73 1.75
C TYR A 47 2.04 -10.70 2.53
N ASP A 48 2.95 -10.19 3.36
CA ASP A 48 3.87 -11.03 4.13
C ASP A 48 3.07 -11.96 5.08
N ALA A 49 2.00 -11.46 5.70
CA ALA A 49 1.12 -12.27 6.53
C ALA A 49 0.35 -13.34 5.73
N ALA A 50 -0.16 -12.99 4.53
CA ALA A 50 -0.87 -13.93 3.67
C ALA A 50 0.06 -15.03 3.15
N ASP A 51 1.31 -14.71 2.78
CA ASP A 51 2.29 -15.69 2.30
C ASP A 51 2.59 -16.73 3.39
N VAL A 52 2.71 -16.28 4.65
CA VAL A 52 2.95 -17.16 5.80
C VAL A 52 1.74 -18.01 6.16
N LEU A 53 0.53 -17.44 6.15
CA LEU A 53 -0.67 -18.11 6.68
C LEU A 53 -1.44 -18.93 5.64
N LEU A 54 -1.45 -18.48 4.39
CA LEU A 54 -2.28 -19.01 3.30
C LEU A 54 -1.45 -19.43 2.07
N GLY A 55 -0.17 -19.08 2.04
CA GLY A 55 0.74 -19.38 0.95
C GLY A 55 0.76 -18.34 -0.18
N ARG A 56 1.82 -18.44 -0.98
CA ARG A 56 2.13 -17.50 -2.07
C ARG A 56 0.99 -17.22 -3.06
N PRO A 57 0.16 -18.19 -3.49
CA PRO A 57 -0.93 -17.89 -4.42
C PRO A 57 -1.95 -16.88 -3.87
N ALA A 58 -2.31 -16.99 -2.58
CA ALA A 58 -3.22 -16.05 -1.93
C ALA A 58 -2.57 -14.68 -1.75
N ALA A 59 -1.30 -14.66 -1.35
CA ALA A 59 -0.52 -13.43 -1.21
C ALA A 59 -0.41 -12.68 -2.55
N GLN A 60 -0.20 -13.38 -3.67
CA GLN A 60 -0.09 -12.77 -4.99
C GLN A 60 -1.38 -12.05 -5.42
N ARG A 61 -2.55 -12.65 -5.15
CA ARG A 61 -3.85 -12.00 -5.43
C ARG A 61 -4.04 -10.71 -4.63
N ILE A 62 -3.57 -10.68 -3.38
CA ILE A 62 -3.59 -9.47 -2.56
C ILE A 62 -2.70 -8.37 -3.16
N VAL A 63 -1.53 -8.72 -3.70
CA VAL A 63 -0.63 -7.75 -4.36
C VAL A 63 -1.26 -7.16 -5.62
N GLU A 64 -1.97 -7.95 -6.42
CA GLU A 64 -2.67 -7.43 -7.60
C GLU A 64 -3.72 -6.37 -7.23
N ILE A 65 -4.43 -6.60 -6.12
CA ILE A 65 -5.40 -5.64 -5.59
C ILE A 65 -4.68 -4.40 -5.05
N LEU A 66 -3.62 -4.59 -4.28
CA LEU A 66 -2.79 -3.50 -3.76
C LEU A 66 -2.28 -2.59 -4.88
N ASP A 67 -1.72 -3.15 -5.94
CA ASP A 67 -1.20 -2.42 -7.09
C ASP A 67 -2.29 -1.60 -7.78
N ARG A 68 -3.50 -2.16 -7.91
CA ARG A 68 -4.66 -1.45 -8.46
C ARG A 68 -5.05 -0.25 -7.60
N GLU A 69 -5.15 -0.45 -6.29
CA GLU A 69 -5.56 0.59 -5.35
C GLU A 69 -4.51 1.71 -5.25
N VAL A 70 -3.23 1.36 -5.22
CA VAL A 70 -2.11 2.32 -5.25
C VAL A 70 -2.13 3.15 -6.54
N MET A 71 -2.31 2.50 -7.70
CA MET A 71 -2.39 3.18 -8.98
C MET A 71 -3.61 4.09 -9.11
N ALA A 72 -4.74 3.72 -8.48
CA ALA A 72 -5.95 4.55 -8.47
C ALA A 72 -5.79 5.81 -7.63
N ILE A 73 -5.04 5.74 -6.51
CA ILE A 73 -4.75 6.90 -5.66
C ILE A 73 -3.70 7.79 -6.32
N ASP A 74 -2.63 7.20 -6.83
CA ASP A 74 -1.50 7.91 -7.43
C ASP A 74 -1.08 7.25 -8.75
N PRO A 75 -1.56 7.79 -9.90
CA PRO A 75 -1.16 7.31 -11.21
C PRO A 75 0.35 7.40 -11.48
N GLU A 76 1.06 8.28 -10.76
CA GLU A 76 2.50 8.49 -10.88
C GLU A 76 3.30 7.77 -9.78
N TRP A 77 2.71 6.82 -9.04
CA TRP A 77 3.31 6.21 -7.85
C TRP A 77 4.71 5.64 -8.09
N ARG A 78 5.00 5.10 -9.29
CA ARG A 78 6.34 4.60 -9.63
C ARG A 78 7.38 5.72 -9.67
N ARG A 79 7.02 6.87 -10.23
CA ARG A 79 7.88 8.06 -10.24
C ARG A 79 8.08 8.56 -8.83
N HIS A 80 7.00 8.71 -8.05
CA HIS A 80 7.08 9.16 -6.66
C HIS A 80 7.89 8.19 -5.77
N ASP A 81 7.83 6.88 -6.00
CA ASP A 81 8.66 5.91 -5.29
C ASP A 81 10.15 6.09 -5.63
N GLN A 82 10.49 6.28 -6.90
CA GLN A 82 11.86 6.57 -7.34
C GLN A 82 12.37 7.89 -6.75
N ASP A 83 11.56 8.94 -6.77
CA ASP A 83 11.91 10.24 -6.21
C ASP A 83 12.17 10.12 -4.70
N ARG A 84 11.37 9.32 -3.99
CA ARG A 84 11.57 9.02 -2.57
C ARG A 84 12.86 8.26 -2.29
N TRP A 85 13.23 7.29 -3.12
CA TRP A 85 14.51 6.57 -2.99
C TRP A 85 15.72 7.47 -3.28
N ARG A 86 15.57 8.47 -4.13
CA ARG A 86 16.60 9.48 -4.42
C ARG A 86 16.67 10.58 -3.37
N ALA A 87 15.55 10.85 -2.70
CA ALA A 87 15.48 11.83 -1.63
C ALA A 87 16.34 11.38 -0.44
N ARG A 88 16.94 12.36 0.22
CA ARG A 88 17.65 12.12 1.47
C ARG A 88 16.63 11.75 2.55
N PRO A 89 16.86 10.69 3.34
CA PRO A 89 16.02 10.39 4.49
C PRO A 89 15.87 11.62 5.39
N ALA A 90 14.63 11.95 5.75
CA ALA A 90 14.31 13.19 6.45
C ALA A 90 14.91 13.27 7.87
N ASP A 91 15.32 12.14 8.44
CA ASP A 91 15.98 12.02 9.75
C ASP A 91 17.51 12.14 9.70
N LEU A 92 18.12 12.08 8.50
CA LEU A 92 19.55 12.28 8.31
C LEU A 92 19.86 13.78 8.24
N THR A 93 19.99 14.39 9.42
CA THR A 93 20.36 15.80 9.68
C THR A 93 21.80 16.18 9.26
N GLY A 94 22.33 15.62 8.17
CA GLY A 94 23.63 16.06 7.66
C GLY A 94 23.48 17.27 6.74
N GLY A 95 23.90 18.43 7.22
CA GLY A 95 23.95 19.67 6.44
C GLY A 95 24.78 19.56 5.16
N ALA A 96 24.49 20.45 4.22
CA ALA A 96 25.49 20.96 3.29
C ALA A 96 26.13 22.20 3.93
#